data_AF-V9FV94-F1
#
_entry.id   AF-V9FV94-F1
#
_cell.length_a   1.000
_cell.length_b   1.000
_cell.length_c   1.000
_cell.angle_alpha   90.00
_cell.angle_beta   90.00
_cell.angle_gamma   90.00
#
_symmetry.space_group_name_H-M   'P 1'
#
loop_
_entity.id
_entity.type
_entity.pdbx_description
1 polymer ?
#
loop_
_entity_poly.entity_id
_entity_poly.type
_entity_poly.pdbx_seq_one_letter_code
_entity_poly.pdbx_strand_id
1 'polypeptide(L)'
;MSEKAAIKFKPNLSTSEIVCVSFPAVNAAGEVTGGLKATNDNSACKYAIKGSQGYERSGWYKDLWAITLGGELQDLIMWEQLTDVARMALNDSTNFENAEVPISDDHYEDHLDKARPL
;
A
#
# COMPACT_ATOMS: atom_id res chain seq x y z
N MET A 1 -16.01 3.41 -11.67
CA MET A 1 -16.76 2.61 -10.67
C MET A 1 -15.88 2.23 -9.49
N SER A 2 -14.61 1.89 -9.74
CA SER A 2 -13.59 1.64 -8.70
C SER A 2 -13.44 2.78 -7.70
N GLU A 3 -13.25 4.03 -8.12
CA GLU A 3 -13.00 5.16 -7.21
C GLU A 3 -14.11 5.40 -6.17
N LYS A 4 -15.38 5.30 -6.57
CA LYS A 4 -16.50 5.44 -5.64
C LYS A 4 -16.58 4.27 -4.67
N ALA A 5 -16.18 3.07 -5.08
CA ALA A 5 -16.10 1.90 -4.21
C ALA A 5 -14.92 2.02 -3.24
N ALA A 6 -13.76 2.46 -3.72
CA ALA A 6 -12.55 2.74 -2.94
C ALA A 6 -12.84 3.67 -1.75
N ILE A 7 -13.49 4.81 -2.03
CA ILE A 7 -13.87 5.78 -0.99
C ILE A 7 -14.92 5.18 -0.03
N LYS A 8 -15.89 4.44 -0.56
CA LYS A 8 -16.98 3.85 0.23
C LYS A 8 -16.51 2.72 1.16
N PHE A 9 -15.57 1.91 0.71
CA PHE A 9 -15.06 0.74 1.42
C PHE A 9 -13.69 0.96 2.05
N LYS A 10 -13.22 2.21 2.08
CA LYS A 10 -12.01 2.63 2.81
C LYS A 10 -12.10 2.16 4.26
N PRO A 11 -11.25 1.22 4.71
CA PRO A 11 -11.31 0.72 6.07
C PRO A 11 -10.79 1.77 7.05
N ASN A 12 -10.88 1.43 8.34
CA ASN A 12 -10.21 2.16 9.40
C ASN A 12 -9.00 1.35 9.85
N LEU A 13 -7.79 1.91 9.74
CA LEU A 13 -6.56 1.31 10.28
C LEU A 13 -6.19 2.07 11.54
N SER A 14 -6.18 1.35 12.67
CA SER A 14 -5.61 1.83 13.93
C SER A 14 -4.27 1.15 14.15
N THR A 15 -3.19 1.92 14.07
CA THR A 15 -1.84 1.42 14.35
C THR A 15 -1.58 1.46 15.85
N SER A 16 -1.06 0.36 16.41
CA SER A 16 -0.61 0.35 17.80
C SER A 16 0.53 1.35 18.02
N GLU A 17 0.62 1.94 19.20
CA GLU A 17 1.68 2.90 19.56
C GLU A 17 3.10 2.32 19.50
N ILE A 18 3.24 0.99 19.36
CA ILE A 18 4.53 0.29 19.31
C ILE A 18 4.99 -0.04 17.88
N VAL A 19 4.16 0.18 16.86
CA VAL A 19 4.54 -0.02 15.44
C VAL A 19 4.67 1.32 14.72
N CYS A 20 5.27 1.31 13.53
CA CYS A 20 5.32 2.50 12.68
C CYS A 20 3.91 2.84 12.13
N VAL A 21 3.65 4.13 11.97
CA VAL A 21 2.54 4.62 11.14
C VAL A 21 2.88 4.45 9.65
N SER A 22 1.93 4.62 8.72
CA SER A 22 2.30 4.51 7.31
C SER A 22 2.98 5.76 6.78
N PHE A 23 3.83 5.55 5.77
CA PHE A 23 4.52 6.58 5.03
C PHE A 23 4.36 6.32 3.53
N PRO A 24 4.46 7.36 2.69
CA PRO A 24 4.57 7.17 1.25
C PRO A 24 5.74 6.26 0.89
N ALA A 25 5.46 5.15 0.20
CA ALA A 25 6.48 4.23 -0.28
C ALA A 25 7.16 4.73 -1.56
N VAL A 26 6.41 5.46 -2.39
CA VAL A 26 6.85 6.02 -3.66
C VAL A 26 6.23 7.40 -3.87
N ASN A 27 6.93 8.30 -4.56
CA ASN A 27 6.38 9.58 -5.01
C ASN A 27 6.02 9.58 -6.52
N ALA A 28 5.46 10.68 -7.01
CA ALA A 28 5.02 10.79 -8.41
C ALA A 28 6.16 10.67 -9.45
N ALA A 29 7.41 10.93 -9.05
CA ALA A 29 8.60 10.78 -9.89
C ALA A 29 9.15 9.34 -9.90
N GLY A 30 8.55 8.42 -9.13
CA GLY A 30 9.03 7.04 -9.00
C GLY A 30 10.18 6.88 -7.99
N GLU A 31 10.49 7.91 -7.19
CA GLU A 31 11.48 7.79 -6.13
C GLU A 31 10.87 7.02 -4.96
N VAL A 32 11.58 5.97 -4.50
CA VAL A 32 11.15 5.09 -3.41
C VAL A 32 11.75 5.49 -2.07
N THR A 33 11.04 5.17 -0.99
CA THR A 33 11.58 5.33 0.37
C THR A 33 12.71 4.33 0.62
N GLY A 34 13.79 4.78 1.27
CA GLY A 34 14.85 3.89 1.74
C GLY A 34 14.52 3.16 3.04
N GLY A 35 13.32 3.39 3.61
CA GLY A 35 12.91 2.82 4.88
C GLY A 35 13.73 3.32 6.08
N LEU A 36 13.61 2.59 7.18
CA LEU A 36 14.41 2.81 8.39
C LEU A 36 15.13 1.52 8.75
N LYS A 37 16.37 1.64 9.21
CA LYS A 37 17.11 0.52 9.78
C LYS A 37 16.35 -0.01 11.01
N ALA A 38 16.13 -1.32 11.06
CA ALA A 38 15.42 -1.96 12.17
C ALA A 38 16.13 -1.70 13.51
N THR A 39 15.35 -1.24 14.50
CA THR A 39 15.74 -1.05 15.89
C THR A 39 14.62 -1.57 16.80
N ASN A 40 14.86 -1.63 18.11
CA ASN A 40 13.82 -1.97 19.11
C ASN A 40 13.01 -0.74 19.55
N ASP A 41 12.88 0.26 18.69
CA ASP A 41 12.21 1.54 18.97
C ASP A 41 11.47 2.04 17.72
N ASN A 42 10.37 2.78 17.89
CA ASN A 42 9.57 3.33 16.80
C ASN A 42 9.51 4.88 16.79
N SER A 43 10.32 5.56 17.62
CA SER A 43 10.25 7.03 17.73
C SER A 43 10.49 7.75 16.39
N ALA A 44 11.31 7.17 15.51
CA ALA A 44 11.61 7.69 14.18
C ALA A 44 10.47 7.52 13.15
N CYS A 45 9.48 6.67 13.44
CA CYS A 45 8.35 6.39 12.55
C CYS A 45 6.98 6.45 13.25
N LYS A 46 6.91 7.11 14.41
CA LYS A 46 5.66 7.30 15.15
C LYS A 46 4.75 8.35 14.51
N TYR A 47 5.32 9.28 13.75
CA TYR A 47 4.59 10.41 13.17
C TYR A 47 5.00 10.68 11.72
N ALA A 48 4.04 10.59 10.81
CA ALA A 48 4.20 11.02 9.43
C ALA A 48 3.92 12.53 9.32
N ILE A 49 4.93 13.36 9.57
CA ILE A 49 4.79 14.83 9.60
C ILE A 49 4.23 15.38 8.27
N LYS A 50 4.52 14.71 7.15
CA LYS A 50 4.02 15.07 5.81
C LYS A 50 2.71 14.38 5.41
N GLY A 51 2.10 13.63 6.33
CA GLY A 51 0.92 12.81 6.06
C GLY A 51 1.27 11.35 5.77
N SER A 52 0.34 10.47 6.14
CA SER A 52 0.37 9.05 5.85
C SER A 52 -0.24 8.77 4.46
N GLN A 53 0.18 7.68 3.82
CA GLN A 53 -0.34 7.25 2.52
C GLN A 53 -0.87 5.82 2.59
N GLY A 54 -2.04 5.63 1.96
CA GLY A 54 -2.61 4.33 1.66
C GLY A 54 -2.70 4.13 0.14
N TYR A 55 -2.51 2.90 -0.30
CA TYR A 55 -2.59 2.46 -1.69
C TYR A 55 -3.71 1.44 -1.82
N GLU A 56 -4.50 1.53 -2.89
CA GLU A 56 -5.57 0.57 -3.20
C GLU A 56 -5.42 0.00 -4.59
N ARG A 57 -5.71 -1.29 -4.77
CA ARG A 57 -5.96 -1.87 -6.08
C ARG A 57 -7.24 -2.68 -6.08
N SER A 58 -8.11 -2.45 -7.07
CA SER A 58 -9.42 -3.11 -7.16
C SER A 58 -9.66 -3.74 -8.53
N GLY A 59 -10.38 -4.85 -8.56
CA GLY A 59 -10.65 -5.58 -9.78
C GLY A 59 -11.63 -6.73 -9.60
N TRP A 60 -12.16 -7.23 -10.70
CA TRP A 60 -12.92 -8.48 -10.71
C TRP A 60 -11.97 -9.65 -10.58
N TYR A 61 -12.27 -10.55 -9.64
CA TYR A 61 -11.49 -11.75 -9.39
C TYR A 61 -12.43 -12.90 -9.03
N LYS A 62 -12.47 -13.95 -9.86
CA LYS A 62 -13.32 -15.14 -9.68
C LYS A 62 -14.78 -14.79 -9.29
N ASP A 63 -15.40 -13.94 -10.11
CA ASP A 63 -16.78 -13.43 -9.96
C ASP A 63 -17.05 -12.56 -8.71
N LEU A 64 -16.01 -12.17 -7.97
CA LEU A 64 -16.08 -11.22 -6.85
C LEU A 64 -15.40 -9.90 -7.22
N TRP A 65 -15.89 -8.78 -6.67
CA TRP A 65 -15.17 -7.52 -6.71
C TRP A 65 -14.21 -7.45 -5.52
N ALA A 66 -12.91 -7.52 -5.80
CA ALA A 66 -11.86 -7.49 -4.79
C ALA A 66 -11.27 -6.08 -4.65
N ILE A 67 -10.94 -5.72 -3.41
CA ILE A 67 -10.25 -4.47 -3.05
C ILE A 67 -9.08 -4.85 -2.15
N THR A 68 -7.85 -4.59 -2.59
CA THR A 68 -6.61 -4.84 -1.83
C THR A 68 -6.01 -3.51 -1.41
N LEU A 69 -5.54 -3.42 -0.18
CA LEU A 69 -5.06 -2.18 0.43
C LEU A 69 -3.67 -2.36 1.03
N GLY A 70 -2.85 -1.31 0.97
CA GLY A 70 -1.57 -1.22 1.66
C GLY A 70 -1.34 0.17 2.26
N GLY A 71 -0.91 0.27 3.53
CA GLY A 71 -0.66 1.55 4.22
C GLY A 71 -1.84 2.08 5.07
N GLU A 72 -1.74 3.32 5.55
CA GLU A 72 -2.64 3.99 6.50
C GLU A 72 -3.49 5.07 5.82
N LEU A 73 -4.66 5.34 6.40
CA LEU A 73 -5.87 5.66 5.65
C LEU A 73 -6.32 7.11 5.75
N GLN A 74 -5.43 8.08 5.55
CA GLN A 74 -5.87 9.48 5.43
C GLN A 74 -5.90 9.91 3.97
N ASP A 75 -4.79 9.76 3.24
CA ASP A 75 -4.75 9.94 1.79
C ASP A 75 -4.67 8.60 1.08
N LEU A 76 -5.69 8.29 0.28
CA LEU A 76 -5.80 7.04 -0.48
C LEU A 76 -5.50 7.34 -1.95
N ILE A 77 -4.56 6.62 -2.54
CA ILE A 77 -4.29 6.65 -3.98
C ILE A 77 -4.57 5.27 -4.58
N MET A 78 -5.36 5.24 -5.64
CA MET A 78 -5.60 3.99 -6.36
C MET A 78 -4.42 3.65 -7.27
N TRP A 79 -4.19 2.37 -7.50
CA TRP A 79 -3.15 1.86 -8.39
C TRP A 79 -3.26 2.51 -9.78
N GLU A 80 -4.47 2.65 -10.31
CA GLU A 80 -4.75 3.26 -11.61
C GLU A 80 -4.53 4.79 -11.63
N GLN A 81 -4.40 5.44 -10.47
CA GLN A 81 -4.10 6.86 -10.33
C GLN A 81 -2.60 7.14 -10.16
N LEU A 82 -1.78 6.12 -9.92
CA LEU A 82 -0.33 6.26 -9.86
C LEU A 82 0.25 6.55 -11.24
N THR A 83 1.33 7.34 -11.28
CA THR A 83 2.10 7.53 -12.50
C THR A 83 2.74 6.21 -12.94
N ASP A 84 3.02 6.08 -14.24
CA ASP A 84 3.65 4.87 -14.78
C ASP A 84 4.99 4.58 -14.08
N VAL A 85 5.78 5.62 -13.83
CA VAL A 85 7.06 5.50 -13.11
C VAL A 85 6.89 5.09 -11.65
N ALA A 86 5.83 5.54 -10.97
CA ALA A 86 5.53 5.10 -9.61
C ALA A 86 5.08 3.64 -9.56
N ARG A 87 4.26 3.20 -10.52
CA ARG A 87 3.89 1.78 -10.65
C ARG A 87 5.08 0.89 -10.95
N MET A 88 5.96 1.32 -11.86
CA MET A 88 7.22 0.62 -12.15
C MET A 88 8.07 0.45 -10.89
N ALA A 89 8.22 1.50 -10.10
CA ALA A 89 8.99 1.46 -8.85
C ALA A 89 8.35 0.54 -7.79
N LEU A 90 7.02 0.48 -7.71
CA LEU A 90 6.31 -0.44 -6.81
C LEU A 90 6.35 -1.90 -7.27
N ASN A 91 6.50 -2.14 -8.58
CA ASN A 91 6.65 -3.49 -9.15
C ASN A 91 8.09 -4.01 -9.06
N ASP A 92 9.08 -3.15 -8.90
CA ASP A 92 10.48 -3.58 -8.77
C ASP A 92 10.75 -4.11 -7.34
N SER A 93 10.80 -5.43 -7.21
CA SER A 93 11.03 -6.14 -5.95
C SER A 93 12.37 -5.83 -5.30
N THR A 94 13.33 -5.24 -6.02
CA THR A 94 14.63 -4.85 -5.45
C THR A 94 14.56 -3.59 -4.59
N ASN A 95 13.47 -2.81 -4.69
CA ASN A 95 13.31 -1.53 -3.99
C ASN A 95 12.98 -1.65 -2.50
N PHE A 96 12.48 -2.81 -2.04
CA PHE A 96 11.90 -2.94 -0.69
C PHE A 96 12.58 -4.00 0.18
N GLU A 97 13.77 -4.46 -0.22
CA GLU A 97 14.56 -5.48 0.49
C GLU A 97 13.75 -6.74 0.84
N ASN A 98 13.33 -6.87 2.11
CA ASN A 98 12.56 -8.00 2.63
C ASN A 98 11.04 -7.75 2.64
N ALA A 99 10.60 -6.54 2.31
CA ALA A 99 9.19 -6.19 2.25
C ALA A 99 8.65 -6.44 0.83
N GLU A 100 7.48 -7.08 0.77
CA GLU A 100 6.78 -7.39 -0.47
C GLU A 100 5.65 -6.37 -0.69
N VAL A 101 5.44 -5.93 -1.94
CA VAL A 101 4.36 -4.99 -2.29
C VAL A 101 3.13 -5.79 -2.74
N PRO A 102 2.09 -5.94 -1.90
CA PRO A 102 0.98 -6.88 -2.15
C PRO A 102 0.05 -6.47 -3.29
N ILE A 103 0.11 -5.21 -3.72
CA ILE A 103 -0.73 -4.65 -4.80
C ILE A 103 0.01 -4.55 -6.14
N SER A 104 1.30 -4.91 -6.17
CA SER A 104 2.11 -4.94 -7.40
C SER A 104 1.58 -5.98 -8.38
N ASP A 105 1.91 -5.82 -9.66
CA ASP A 105 1.44 -6.71 -10.72
C ASP A 105 1.86 -8.16 -10.49
N ASP A 106 3.07 -8.39 -9.98
CA ASP A 106 3.62 -9.74 -9.73
C ASP A 106 2.98 -10.43 -8.52
N HIS A 107 2.42 -9.68 -7.57
CA HIS A 107 1.92 -10.22 -6.31
C HIS A 107 0.39 -10.16 -6.17
N TYR A 108 -0.30 -9.34 -6.97
CA TYR A 108 -1.71 -9.03 -6.75
C TYR A 108 -2.61 -10.27 -6.79
N GLU A 109 -2.54 -11.09 -7.83
CA GLU A 109 -3.41 -12.27 -7.96
C GLU A 109 -3.11 -13.34 -6.91
N ASP A 110 -1.83 -13.58 -6.60
CA ASP A 110 -1.41 -14.52 -5.55
C ASP A 110 -1.93 -14.11 -4.17
N HIS A 111 -1.94 -12.80 -3.87
CA HIS A 111 -2.53 -12.30 -2.63
C HIS A 111 -4.05 -12.43 -2.63
N LEU A 112 -4.72 -12.21 -3.76
CA LEU A 112 -6.16 -12.44 -3.86
C LEU A 112 -6.54 -13.91 -3.64
N ASP A 113 -5.72 -14.84 -4.14
CA ASP A 113 -5.90 -16.27 -3.88
C ASP A 113 -5.75 -16.62 -2.40
N LYS A 114 -4.71 -16.09 -1.74
CA LYS A 114 -4.46 -16.31 -0.30
C LYS A 114 -5.49 -15.62 0.60
N ALA A 115 -6.00 -14.47 0.19
CA ALA A 115 -6.97 -13.68 0.96
C ALA A 115 -8.41 -14.16 0.78
N ARG A 116 -8.65 -15.13 -0.12
CA ARG A 116 -9.99 -15.67 -0.35
C ARG A 116 -10.53 -16.32 0.93
N PRO A 117 -11.69 -15.90 1.45
CA PRO A 117 -12.22 -16.40 2.72
C PRO A 117 -12.87 -17.79 2.62
N LEU A 118 -12.83 -18.44 1.45
CA LEU A 118 -13.51 -19.71 1.13
C LEU A 118 -12.55 -20.70 0.48
#